data_AF-A0A1R3ULX5-F1
#
_entry.id   AF-A0A1R3ULX5-F1
#
_cell.length_a   1.000
_cell.length_b   1.000
_cell.length_c   1.000
_cell.angle_alpha   90.00
_cell.angle_beta   90.00
_cell.angle_gamma   90.00
#
_symmetry.space_group_name_H-M   'P 1'
#
loop_
_entity.id
_entity.type
_entity.pdbx_description
1 polymer ?
#
loop_
_entity_poly.entity_id
_entity_poly.type
_entity_poly.pdbx_seq_one_letter_code
_entity_poly.pdbx_strand_id
1 'polypeptide(L)'
;MSDWSINPDQVNGVLSEVVDHIGEEGGSEGMLGHMETISTTVGNVSETIDSFPISVALSEFCEHYFDLMGKMVTKTASGIEGASDATTAYVNGDLEMAAEAQSEAGDIPEFNPNDPNGPV
;
A
#
# COMPACT_ATOMS: atom_id res chain seq x y z
N MET A 1 15.28 30.91 -0.57
CA MET A 1 14.80 30.08 0.55
C MET A 1 13.86 29.08 -0.07
N SER A 2 13.96 27.79 0.25
CA SER A 2 12.90 26.85 -0.11
C SER A 2 11.59 27.35 0.48
N ASP A 3 10.51 27.32 -0.29
CA ASP A 3 9.16 27.60 0.24
C ASP A 3 8.69 26.53 1.23
N TRP A 4 9.48 25.46 1.41
CA TRP A 4 9.23 24.39 2.37
C TRP A 4 9.59 24.83 3.78
N SER A 5 8.62 24.64 4.68
CA SER A 5 8.76 24.75 6.14
C SER A 5 8.21 23.47 6.76
N ILE A 6 8.93 22.37 6.57
CA ILE A 6 8.54 21.06 7.12
C ILE A 6 9.20 20.81 8.47
N ASN A 7 8.49 20.12 9.36
CA ASN A 7 9.00 19.61 10.63
C ASN A 7 9.30 18.11 10.47
N PRO A 8 10.58 17.68 10.36
CA PRO A 8 10.93 16.29 10.10
C PRO A 8 10.38 15.30 11.14
N ASP A 9 10.34 15.68 12.41
CA ASP A 9 9.83 14.82 13.49
C ASP A 9 8.33 14.58 13.33
N GLN A 10 7.57 15.62 12.95
CA GLN A 10 6.14 15.48 12.70
C GLN A 10 5.86 14.66 11.44
N VAL A 11 6.68 14.81 10.40
CA VAL A 11 6.55 13.97 9.20
C VAL A 11 6.77 12.50 9.56
N ASN A 12 7.84 12.19 10.29
CA ASN A 12 8.11 10.82 10.73
C ASN A 12 6.98 10.23 11.59
N GLY A 13 6.35 11.05 12.45
CA GLY A 13 5.17 10.65 13.20
C GLY A 13 4.00 10.24 12.30
N VAL A 14 3.71 11.05 11.28
CA VAL A 14 2.64 10.74 10.29
C VAL A 14 3.00 9.49 9.48
N LEU A 15 4.25 9.35 9.02
CA LEU A 15 4.67 8.17 8.25
C LEU A 15 4.55 6.88 9.07
N SER A 16 4.95 6.90 10.34
CA SER A 16 4.77 5.79 11.27
C SER A 16 3.28 5.42 11.42
N GLU A 17 2.40 6.40 11.61
CA GLU A 17 0.96 6.16 11.73
C GLU A 17 0.36 5.55 10.46
N VAL A 18 0.81 5.97 9.28
CA VAL A 18 0.35 5.39 8.00
C VAL A 18 0.86 3.96 7.83
N VAL A 19 2.09 3.65 8.27
CA VAL A 19 2.61 2.27 8.29
C VAL A 19 1.75 1.39 9.20
N ASP A 20 1.36 1.87 10.37
CA ASP A 20 0.46 1.13 11.28
C ASP A 20 -0.91 0.84 10.64
N HIS A 21 -1.42 1.74 9.80
CA HIS A 21 -2.66 1.51 9.04
C HIS A 21 -2.52 0.45 7.94
N ILE A 22 -1.34 0.29 7.32
CA ILE A 22 -1.06 -0.83 6.43
C ILE A 22 -1.07 -2.14 7.23
N GLY A 23 -0.45 -2.10 8.42
CA GLY A 23 -0.28 -3.26 9.28
C GLY A 23 0.90 -4.14 8.86
N GLU A 24 1.15 -5.19 9.62
CA GLU A 24 2.24 -6.15 9.40
C GLU A 24 1.71 -7.45 8.78
N GLU A 25 2.55 -8.12 7.99
CA GLU A 25 2.21 -9.44 7.45
C GLU A 25 2.03 -10.47 8.59
N GLY A 26 0.88 -11.14 8.62
CA GLY A 26 0.49 -12.05 9.70
C GLY A 26 -0.03 -11.37 10.97
N GLY A 27 -0.20 -10.04 10.95
CA GLY A 27 -0.93 -9.29 11.98
C GLY A 27 -2.45 -9.36 11.79
N SER A 28 -3.21 -9.16 12.86
CA SER A 28 -4.69 -9.15 12.82
C SER A 28 -5.31 -7.77 12.60
N GLU A 29 -4.48 -6.73 12.54
CA GLU A 29 -4.88 -5.33 12.42
C GLU A 29 -4.32 -4.72 11.13
N GLY A 30 -4.77 -3.50 10.80
CA GLY A 30 -4.40 -2.83 9.56
C GLY A 30 -5.01 -3.46 8.31
N MET A 31 -4.65 -2.93 7.15
CA MET A 31 -5.14 -3.41 5.85
C MET A 31 -4.80 -4.87 5.61
N LEU A 32 -3.57 -5.31 5.91
CA LEU A 32 -3.14 -6.70 5.69
C LEU A 32 -3.92 -7.70 6.55
N GLY A 33 -4.15 -7.40 7.83
CA GLY A 33 -4.96 -8.25 8.71
C GLY A 33 -6.43 -8.33 8.28
N HIS A 34 -6.98 -7.24 7.75
CA HIS A 34 -8.32 -7.24 7.17
C HIS A 34 -8.40 -8.07 5.88
N MET A 35 -7.38 -8.04 5.02
CA MET A 35 -7.30 -8.90 3.84
C MET A 35 -7.28 -10.39 4.22
N GLU A 36 -6.51 -10.77 5.24
CA GLU A 36 -6.47 -12.14 5.75
C GLU A 36 -7.82 -12.57 6.34
N THR A 37 -8.49 -11.66 7.06
CA THR A 37 -9.83 -11.90 7.62
C THR A 37 -10.86 -12.15 6.50
N ILE A 38 -10.83 -11.38 5.42
CA ILE A 38 -11.70 -11.57 4.26
C ILE A 38 -11.42 -12.93 3.60
N SER A 39 -10.14 -13.24 3.37
CA SER A 39 -9.71 -14.50 2.75
C SER A 39 -10.23 -15.70 3.54
N THR A 40 -10.00 -15.70 4.85
CA THR A 40 -10.47 -16.76 5.77
C THR A 40 -11.99 -16.86 5.78
N THR A 41 -12.69 -15.73 5.85
CA THR A 41 -14.15 -15.70 5.89
C THR A 41 -14.75 -16.26 4.60
N VAL A 42 -14.24 -15.85 3.45
CA VAL A 42 -14.73 -16.34 2.16
C VAL A 42 -14.38 -17.81 1.96
N GLY A 43 -13.19 -18.27 2.40
CA GLY A 43 -12.84 -19.69 2.43
C GLY A 43 -13.86 -20.51 3.20
N ASN A 44 -14.14 -20.13 4.44
CA ASN A 44 -15.13 -20.82 5.30
C ASN A 44 -16.55 -20.81 4.70
N VAL A 45 -16.94 -19.69 4.09
CA VAL A 45 -18.26 -19.57 3.43
C VAL A 45 -18.32 -20.47 2.18
N SER A 46 -17.24 -20.55 1.40
CA SER A 46 -17.17 -21.39 0.20
C SER A 46 -17.30 -22.88 0.52
N GLU A 47 -16.78 -23.33 1.66
CA GLU A 47 -16.89 -24.73 2.12
C GLU A 47 -18.32 -25.11 2.56
N THR A 48 -19.13 -24.13 2.97
CA THR A 48 -20.46 -24.35 3.52
C THR A 48 -21.59 -24.07 2.53
N ILE A 49 -21.29 -23.39 1.42
CA ILE A 49 -22.25 -23.06 0.37
C ILE A 49 -22.48 -24.26 -0.55
N ASP A 50 -23.71 -24.74 -0.60
CA ASP A 50 -24.18 -25.73 -1.60
C ASP A 50 -24.84 -25.01 -2.80
N SER A 51 -24.12 -24.04 -3.39
CA SER A 51 -24.61 -23.26 -4.51
C SER A 51 -23.48 -22.76 -5.40
N PHE A 52 -23.31 -23.46 -6.54
CA PHE A 52 -22.27 -23.13 -7.53
C PHE A 52 -22.29 -21.65 -7.99
N PRO A 53 -23.44 -21.02 -8.31
CA PRO A 53 -23.45 -19.61 -8.70
C PRO A 53 -22.95 -18.66 -7.60
N ILE A 54 -23.22 -18.96 -6.33
CA ILE A 54 -22.77 -18.13 -5.21
C ILE A 54 -21.27 -18.32 -5.00
N SER A 55 -20.75 -19.55 -5.13
CA SER A 55 -19.31 -19.81 -5.07
C SER A 55 -18.55 -19.01 -6.14
N VAL A 56 -19.04 -18.99 -7.38
CA VAL A 56 -18.42 -18.21 -8.47
C VAL A 56 -18.44 -16.72 -8.15
N ALA A 57 -19.58 -16.17 -7.70
CA ALA A 57 -19.69 -14.76 -7.37
C ALA A 57 -18.75 -14.34 -6.22
N LEU A 58 -18.55 -15.20 -5.22
CA LEU A 58 -17.59 -14.97 -4.14
C LEU A 58 -16.14 -14.99 -4.64
N SER A 59 -15.80 -15.89 -5.55
CA SER A 59 -14.46 -15.91 -6.16
C SER A 59 -14.17 -14.64 -6.95
N GLU A 60 -15.10 -14.19 -7.79
CA GLU A 60 -14.95 -12.95 -8.56
C GLU A 60 -14.86 -11.71 -7.65
N PHE A 61 -15.65 -11.67 -6.58
CA PHE A 61 -15.55 -10.64 -5.55
C PHE A 61 -14.15 -10.60 -4.93
N CYS A 62 -13.64 -11.76 -4.49
CA CYS A 62 -12.30 -11.85 -3.90
C CYS A 62 -11.21 -11.41 -4.87
N GLU A 63 -11.22 -11.91 -6.11
CA GLU A 63 -10.22 -11.51 -7.13
C GLU A 63 -10.20 -9.99 -7.32
N HIS A 64 -11.37 -9.38 -7.51
CA HIS A 64 -11.46 -7.94 -7.74
C HIS A 64 -10.95 -7.12 -6.55
N TYR A 65 -11.40 -7.46 -5.33
CA TYR A 65 -11.06 -6.67 -4.15
C TYR A 65 -9.65 -6.94 -3.65
N PHE A 66 -9.09 -8.14 -3.79
CA PHE A 66 -7.69 -8.39 -3.45
C PHE A 66 -6.73 -7.65 -4.38
N ASP A 67 -7.02 -7.58 -5.69
CA ASP A 67 -6.24 -6.76 -6.62
C ASP A 67 -6.30 -5.27 -6.24
N LEU A 68 -7.49 -4.73 -5.95
CA LEU A 68 -7.65 -3.34 -5.51
C LEU A 68 -6.93 -3.06 -4.18
N MET A 69 -7.08 -3.92 -3.18
CA MET A 69 -6.41 -3.76 -1.89
C MET A 69 -4.89 -3.86 -2.02
N GLY A 70 -4.38 -4.80 -2.83
CA GLY A 70 -2.95 -4.89 -3.16
C GLY A 70 -2.42 -3.58 -3.75
N LYS A 71 -3.12 -3.00 -4.72
CA LYS A 71 -2.77 -1.69 -5.30
C LYS A 71 -2.81 -0.57 -4.27
N MET A 72 -3.75 -0.58 -3.33
CA MET A 72 -3.79 0.41 -2.24
C MET A 72 -2.58 0.28 -1.32
N VAL A 73 -2.20 -0.94 -0.94
CA VAL A 73 -0.99 -1.19 -0.14
C VAL A 73 0.25 -0.68 -0.87
N THR A 74 0.44 -1.07 -2.14
CA THR A 74 1.60 -0.63 -2.94
C THR A 74 1.62 0.89 -3.09
N LYS A 75 0.47 1.53 -3.31
CA LYS A 75 0.38 2.99 -3.43
C LYS A 75 0.78 3.70 -2.16
N THR A 76 0.31 3.16 -1.04
CA THR A 76 0.58 3.73 0.27
C THR A 76 2.05 3.57 0.61
N ALA A 77 2.65 2.40 0.34
CA ALA A 77 4.08 2.16 0.52
C ALA A 77 4.95 3.12 -0.32
N SER A 78 4.65 3.28 -1.62
CA SER A 78 5.34 4.24 -2.50
C SER A 78 5.19 5.69 -1.99
N GLY A 79 4.01 6.06 -1.49
CA GLY A 79 3.79 7.37 -0.88
C GLY A 79 4.62 7.60 0.40
N ILE A 80 4.75 6.58 1.25
CA ILE A 80 5.58 6.63 2.47
C ILE A 80 7.06 6.79 2.10
N GLU A 81 7.54 5.98 1.17
CA GLU A 81 8.94 6.00 0.69
C GLU A 81 9.30 7.38 0.11
N GLY A 82 8.52 7.88 -0.85
CA GLY A 82 8.77 9.19 -1.46
C GLY A 82 8.71 10.35 -0.46
N ALA A 83 7.80 10.29 0.51
CA ALA A 83 7.73 11.30 1.57
C ALA A 83 8.91 11.23 2.55
N SER A 84 9.38 10.02 2.88
CA SER A 84 10.59 9.80 3.68
C SER A 84 11.84 10.32 2.98
N ASP A 85 11.98 10.02 1.70
CA ASP A 85 13.11 10.44 0.87
C ASP A 85 13.13 11.96 0.66
N ALA A 86 11.98 12.55 0.37
CA ALA A 86 11.85 14.00 0.26
C ALA A 86 12.23 14.71 1.57
N THR A 87 11.83 14.14 2.71
CA THR A 87 12.18 14.70 4.04
C THR A 87 13.67 14.56 4.31
N THR A 88 14.26 13.42 3.96
CA THR A 88 15.71 13.18 4.11
C THR A 88 16.52 14.14 3.26
N ALA A 89 16.17 14.32 1.99
CA ALA A 89 16.81 15.25 1.08
C ALA A 89 16.68 16.71 1.57
N TYR A 90 15.50 17.12 2.04
CA TYR A 90 15.29 18.44 2.63
C TYR A 90 16.19 18.68 3.86
N VAL A 91 16.30 17.71 4.78
CA VAL A 91 17.17 17.80 5.97
C VAL A 91 18.64 17.90 5.57
N ASN A 92 19.05 17.23 4.50
CA ASN A 92 20.40 17.31 3.94
C ASN A 92 20.67 18.61 3.14
N GLY A 93 19.64 19.44 2.93
CA GLY A 93 19.73 20.68 2.17
C GLY A 93 19.69 20.50 0.65
N ASP A 94 19.37 19.30 0.17
CA ASP A 94 19.22 18.99 -1.26
C ASP A 94 17.75 19.18 -1.67
N LEU A 95 17.42 20.42 -2.03
CA LEU A 95 16.05 20.81 -2.35
C LEU A 95 15.58 20.29 -3.72
N GLU A 96 16.52 19.96 -4.61
CA GLU A 96 16.20 19.42 -5.94
C GLU A 96 15.79 17.96 -5.82
N MET A 97 16.61 17.16 -5.13
CA MET A 97 16.28 15.76 -4.82
C MET A 97 15.02 15.66 -3.98
N ALA A 98 14.80 16.60 -3.05
CA ALA A 98 13.59 16.61 -2.26
C ALA A 98 12.33 16.83 -3.12
N ALA A 99 12.37 17.79 -4.06
CA ALA A 99 11.26 18.06 -4.96
C ALA A 99 11.01 16.90 -5.94
N GLU A 100 12.07 16.24 -6.41
CA GLU A 100 12.01 15.05 -7.26
C GLU A 100 11.31 13.90 -6.52
N ALA A 101 11.80 13.52 -5.33
CA ALA A 101 11.19 12.47 -4.50
C ALA A 101 9.72 12.76 -4.16
N GLN A 102 9.38 14.02 -3.90
CA GLN A 102 7.99 14.41 -3.69
C GLN A 102 7.13 14.19 -4.96
N SER A 103 7.68 14.48 -6.14
CA SER A 103 6.95 14.36 -7.40
C SER A 103 6.72 12.90 -7.82
N GLU A 104 7.61 12.00 -7.41
CA GLU A 104 7.53 10.55 -7.68
C GLU A 104 6.72 9.80 -6.62
N ALA A 105 6.44 10.41 -5.46
CA ALA A 105 5.70 9.78 -4.38
C ALA A 105 4.30 9.30 -4.82
N GLY A 106 4.04 8.00 -4.63
CA GLY A 106 2.77 7.38 -5.03
C GLY A 106 2.65 7.09 -6.52
N ASP A 107 3.72 7.30 -7.30
CA ASP A 107 3.87 6.68 -8.61
C ASP A 107 4.15 5.20 -8.41
N ILE A 108 3.37 4.38 -9.11
CA ILE A 108 3.51 2.93 -9.09
C ILE A 108 3.52 2.53 -10.56
N PRO A 109 4.61 1.90 -11.04
CA PRO A 109 4.63 1.36 -12.38
C PRO A 109 3.41 0.49 -12.62
N GLU A 110 2.74 0.65 -13.76
CA GLU A 110 1.68 -0.28 -14.14
C GLU A 110 2.24 -1.70 -14.09
N PHE A 111 1.51 -2.60 -13.43
CA PHE A 111 1.88 -4.01 -13.40
C PHE A 111 2.01 -4.53 -14.83
N ASN A 112 3.24 -4.84 -15.23
CA ASN A 112 3.54 -5.43 -16.50
C ASN A 112 3.88 -6.92 -16.28
N PRO A 113 3.00 -7.86 -16.64
CA PRO A 113 3.24 -9.30 -16.46
C PRO A 113 4.41 -9.84 -17.29
N ASN A 114 5.01 -9.02 -18.17
CA ASN A 114 6.20 -9.38 -18.95
C ASN A 114 7.45 -8.59 -18.52
N ASP A 115 7.38 -7.81 -17.43
CA ASP A 115 8.57 -7.17 -16.88
C ASP A 115 9.41 -8.22 -16.11
N PRO A 116 10.62 -8.55 -16.59
CA PRO A 116 11.49 -9.51 -15.90
C PRO A 116 11.93 -9.03 -14.51
N ASN A 117 11.67 -7.76 -14.14
CA ASN A 117 11.96 -7.19 -12.83
C ASN A 117 10.72 -6.61 -12.12
N GLY A 118 9.50 -6.88 -12.61
CA GLY A 118 8.27 -6.41 -11.96
C GLY A 118 8.05 -7.10 -10.61
N PRO A 119 7.29 -6.48 -9.68
CA PRO A 119 6.92 -7.15 -8.43
C PRO A 119 6.15 -8.43 -8.75
N VAL A 120 6.64 -9.55 -8.22
CA VAL A 120 6.00 -10.88 -8.32
C VAL A 120 4.68 -10.93 -7.57
#